data_AF-A0A6I3U4P4-F1
#
_entry.id   AF-A0A6I3U4P4-F1
#
_cell.length_a   1.000
_cell.length_b   1.000
_cell.length_c   1.000
_cell.angle_alpha   90.00
_cell.angle_beta   90.00
_cell.angle_gamma   90.00
#
_symmetry.space_group_name_H-M   'P 1'
#
loop_
_entity.id
_entity.type
_entity.pdbx_description
1 polymer ?
#
loop_
_entity_poly.entity_id
_entity_poly.type
_entity_poly.pdbx_seq_one_letter_code
_entity_poly.pdbx_strand_id
1 'polypeptide(L)'
;SMVKYLVRGFLRDVDGVICPSEIVRDLLSKYKVKVEKRVIPTGIELAKFERPEIKEENLQELRSKLGIQEDEKMLLSLSRISYEKNIQAVLD
;
A
#
# COMPACT_ATOMS: atom_id res chain seq x y z
N SER A 1 24.97 9.31 -0.25
CA SER A 1 24.66 8.00 -0.84
C SER A 1 24.96 7.99 -2.33
N MET A 2 25.66 6.96 -2.81
CA MET A 2 25.99 6.70 -4.23
C MET A 2 24.73 6.45 -5.08
N VAL A 3 23.66 5.97 -4.46
CA VAL A 3 22.36 5.66 -5.09
C VAL A 3 21.79 6.85 -5.86
N LYS A 4 21.94 8.09 -5.35
CA LYS A 4 21.43 9.30 -6.02
C LYS A 4 22.01 9.51 -7.42
N TYR A 5 23.28 9.12 -7.65
CA TYR A 5 23.94 9.29 -8.94
C TYR A 5 23.52 8.19 -9.92
N LEU A 6 23.37 6.95 -9.41
CA LEU A 6 22.84 5.83 -10.16
C LEU A 6 21.42 6.10 -10.66
N VAL A 7 20.53 6.56 -9.78
CA VAL A 7 19.14 6.91 -10.12
C VAL A 7 19.08 8.04 -11.16
N ARG A 8 19.91 9.08 -11.01
CA ARG A 8 20.01 10.16 -12.02
C ARG A 8 20.44 9.65 -13.39
N GLY A 9 21.46 8.78 -13.42
CA GLY A 9 21.97 8.23 -14.67
C GLY A 9 20.94 7.33 -15.35
N PHE A 10 20.30 6.45 -14.59
CA PHE A 10 19.28 5.54 -15.09
C PHE A 10 18.05 6.26 -15.65
N LEU A 11 17.60 7.32 -14.98
CA LEU A 11 16.42 8.09 -15.39
C LEU A 11 16.74 9.24 -16.34
N ARG A 12 17.98 9.38 -16.84
CA ARG A 12 18.35 10.54 -17.66
C ARG A 12 17.67 10.51 -19.04
N ASP A 13 17.55 9.32 -19.61
CA ASP A 13 17.22 9.10 -21.01
C ASP A 13 15.76 8.64 -21.19
N VAL A 14 14.88 8.96 -20.22
CA VAL A 14 13.44 8.65 -20.27
C VAL A 14 12.62 9.95 -20.37
N ASP A 15 11.48 9.89 -21.04
CA ASP A 15 10.61 11.08 -21.25
C ASP A 15 9.86 11.51 -19.99
N GLY A 16 9.60 10.56 -19.08
CA GLY A 16 8.81 10.81 -17.89
C GLY A 16 8.93 9.68 -16.87
N VAL A 17 8.70 10.01 -15.60
CA VAL A 17 8.72 9.07 -14.48
C VAL A 17 7.36 9.04 -13.83
N ILE A 18 6.78 7.83 -13.75
CA ILE A 18 5.58 7.59 -12.96
C ILE A 18 6.00 7.29 -11.52
N CYS A 19 5.58 8.14 -10.60
CA CYS A 19 5.78 7.98 -9.17
C CYS A 19 4.51 7.37 -8.54
N PRO A 20 4.60 6.33 -7.70
CA PRO A 20 3.42 5.76 -7.05
C PRO A 20 2.85 6.67 -5.95
N SER A 21 3.63 7.65 -5.47
CA SER A 21 3.22 8.60 -4.44
C SER A 21 4.02 9.89 -4.47
N GLU A 22 3.51 10.91 -3.77
CA GLU A 22 4.16 12.19 -3.52
C GLU A 22 5.53 12.01 -2.85
N ILE A 23 5.66 11.07 -1.90
CA ILE A 23 6.91 10.78 -1.19
C ILE A 23 8.02 10.40 -2.18
N VAL A 24 7.71 9.54 -3.16
CA VAL A 24 8.68 9.11 -4.17
C VAL A 24 9.00 10.26 -5.13
N ARG A 25 8.01 11.05 -5.54
CA ARG A 25 8.24 12.24 -6.39
C ARG A 25 9.21 13.20 -5.71
N ASP A 26 8.98 13.51 -4.45
CA ASP A 26 9.78 14.45 -3.68
C ASP A 26 11.20 13.92 -3.43
N LEU A 27 11.35 12.59 -3.25
CA LEU A 27 12.66 11.95 -3.18
C LEU A 27 13.46 12.14 -4.48
N LEU A 28 12.85 11.92 -5.64
CA LEU A 28 13.50 12.11 -6.93
C LEU A 28 13.84 13.58 -7.21
N SER A 29 12.98 14.50 -6.76
CA SER A 29 13.25 15.95 -6.78
C SER A 29 14.43 16.34 -5.89
N LYS A 30 14.54 15.77 -4.67
CA LYS A 30 15.73 15.93 -3.80
C LYS A 30 16.97 15.35 -4.47
N TYR A 31 16.81 14.27 -5.23
CA TYR A 31 17.86 13.72 -6.06
C TYR A 31 18.10 14.54 -7.32
N LYS A 32 17.50 15.72 -7.53
CA LYS A 32 17.71 16.57 -8.72
C LYS A 32 17.52 15.84 -10.06
N VAL A 33 16.62 14.86 -10.12
CA VAL A 33 16.19 14.22 -11.37
C VAL A 33 15.38 15.26 -12.16
N LYS A 34 15.89 15.64 -13.33
CA LYS A 34 15.32 16.72 -14.16
C LYS A 34 14.10 16.28 -14.98
N VAL A 35 13.99 14.98 -15.26
CA VAL A 35 12.89 14.41 -16.02
C VAL A 35 11.55 14.72 -15.36
N GLU A 36 10.52 14.88 -16.20
CA GLU A 36 9.15 15.12 -15.78
C GLU A 36 8.64 13.98 -14.90
N LYS A 37 7.95 14.31 -13.80
CA LYS A 37 7.49 13.33 -12.81
C LYS A 37 5.98 13.49 -12.65
N ARG A 38 5.24 12.39 -12.74
CA ARG A 38 3.79 12.38 -12.50
C ARG A 38 3.46 11.35 -11.45
N VAL A 39 2.59 11.72 -10.50
CA VAL A 39 2.11 10.78 -9.51
C VAL A 39 0.92 10.02 -10.09
N ILE A 40 1.08 8.72 -10.27
CA ILE A 40 0.01 7.79 -10.66
C ILE A 40 0.08 6.62 -9.69
N PRO A 41 -0.80 6.59 -8.67
CA PRO A 41 -0.79 5.52 -7.68
C PRO A 41 -1.32 4.21 -8.26
N THR A 42 -0.92 3.10 -7.64
CA THR A 42 -1.49 1.78 -7.98
C THR A 42 -2.93 1.71 -7.48
N GLY A 43 -3.85 1.34 -8.37
CA GLY A 43 -5.24 1.07 -8.02
C GLY A 43 -5.52 -0.42 -7.75
N ILE A 44 -6.73 -0.69 -7.26
CA ILE A 44 -7.32 -2.03 -7.18
C ILE A 44 -8.69 -2.02 -7.86
N GLU A 45 -9.13 -3.18 -8.35
CA GLU A 45 -10.44 -3.32 -8.99
C GLU A 45 -11.53 -3.56 -7.94
N LEU A 46 -12.33 -2.54 -7.67
CA LEU A 46 -13.36 -2.58 -6.61
C LEU A 46 -14.44 -3.63 -6.87
N ALA A 47 -14.80 -3.87 -8.13
CA ALA A 47 -15.80 -4.85 -8.51
C ALA A 47 -15.46 -6.28 -8.03
N LYS A 48 -14.18 -6.61 -7.84
CA LYS A 48 -13.75 -7.90 -7.28
C LYS A 48 -14.06 -8.05 -5.79
N PHE A 49 -14.34 -6.95 -5.10
CA PHE A 49 -14.68 -6.91 -3.69
C PHE A 49 -16.19 -6.77 -3.44
N GLU A 50 -16.98 -6.55 -4.50
CA GLU A 50 -18.43 -6.70 -4.47
C GLU A 50 -18.77 -8.19 -4.49
N ARG A 51 -19.00 -8.76 -3.29
CA ARG A 51 -19.18 -10.20 -3.08
C ARG A 51 -20.59 -10.48 -2.53
N PRO A 52 -21.65 -10.36 -3.35
CA PRO A 52 -23.05 -10.52 -2.88
C PRO A 52 -23.39 -11.92 -2.38
N GLU A 53 -22.57 -12.93 -2.70
CA GLU A 53 -22.68 -14.27 -2.15
C GLU A 53 -22.30 -14.35 -0.66
N ILE A 54 -21.56 -13.35 -0.15
CA ILE A 54 -21.24 -13.25 1.27
C ILE A 54 -22.41 -12.57 1.97
N LYS A 55 -23.26 -13.37 2.61
CA LYS A 55 -24.40 -12.91 3.40
C LYS A 55 -24.05 -12.69 4.86
N GLU A 56 -24.96 -12.06 5.60
CA GLU A 56 -24.82 -11.80 7.03
C GLU A 56 -24.64 -13.09 7.85
N GLU A 57 -25.31 -14.19 7.46
CA GLU A 57 -25.17 -15.47 8.15
C GLU A 57 -23.73 -16.01 8.06
N ASN A 58 -23.05 -15.81 6.93
CA ASN A 58 -21.65 -16.20 6.75
C ASN A 58 -20.72 -15.37 7.65
N LEU A 59 -21.05 -14.10 7.87
CA LEU A 59 -20.28 -13.21 8.75
C LEU A 59 -20.46 -13.61 10.21
N GLN A 60 -21.69 -13.88 10.66
CA GLN A 60 -21.98 -14.36 12.00
C GLN A 60 -21.31 -15.72 12.28
N GLU A 61 -21.36 -16.65 11.33
CA GLU A 61 -20.68 -17.94 11.43
C GLU A 61 -19.16 -17.78 11.55
N LEU A 62 -18.55 -16.91 10.74
CA LEU A 62 -17.11 -16.64 10.81
C LEU A 62 -16.70 -16.02 12.15
N ARG A 63 -17.46 -15.03 12.64
CA ARG A 63 -17.19 -14.41 13.95
C ARG A 63 -17.30 -15.43 15.09
N SER A 64 -18.33 -16.27 15.07
CA SER A 64 -18.50 -17.35 16.04
C SER A 64 -17.33 -18.34 16.00
N LYS A 65 -16.87 -18.75 14.80
CA LYS A 65 -15.68 -19.61 14.61
C LYS A 65 -14.39 -18.98 15.14
N LEU A 66 -14.27 -17.66 15.06
CA LEU A 66 -13.12 -16.91 15.58
C LEU A 66 -13.26 -16.51 17.05
N GLY A 67 -14.41 -16.82 17.69
CA GLY A 67 -14.69 -16.47 19.08
C GLY A 67 -14.97 -14.98 19.33
N ILE A 68 -15.34 -14.23 18.28
CA ILE A 68 -15.59 -12.78 18.35
C ILE A 68 -17.08 -12.54 18.60
N GLN A 69 -17.42 -11.73 19.60
CA GLN A 69 -18.84 -11.42 19.88
C GLN A 69 -19.45 -10.50 18.82
N GLU A 70 -20.78 -10.47 18.75
CA GLU A 70 -21.51 -9.71 17.74
C GLU A 70 -21.30 -8.19 17.89
N ASP A 71 -21.23 -7.71 19.12
CA ASP A 71 -21.03 -6.30 19.50
C ASP A 71 -19.54 -5.92 19.69
N GLU A 72 -18.62 -6.87 19.57
CA GLU A 72 -17.20 -6.67 19.76
C GLU A 72 -16.55 -5.97 18.55
N LYS A 73 -15.71 -4.96 18.82
CA LYS A 73 -14.95 -4.28 17.77
C LYS A 73 -13.69 -5.06 17.42
N MET A 74 -13.62 -5.54 16.17
CA MET A 74 -12.43 -6.21 15.63
C MET A 74 -11.57 -5.22 14.83
N LEU A 75 -10.28 -5.13 15.18
CA LEU A 75 -9.28 -4.43 14.37
C LEU A 75 -8.53 -5.45 13.51
N LEU A 76 -8.66 -5.35 12.18
CA LEU A 76 -7.99 -6.24 11.23
C LEU A 76 -6.79 -5.53 10.59
N SER A 77 -5.61 -6.12 10.74
CA SER A 77 -4.41 -5.76 9.99
C SER A 77 -4.05 -6.89 9.02
N LEU A 78 -4.12 -6.63 7.72
CA LEU A 78 -3.76 -7.60 6.68
C LEU A 78 -2.52 -7.11 5.93
N SER A 79 -1.38 -7.75 6.20
CA SER A 79 -0.13 -7.44 5.51
C SER A 79 0.83 -8.64 5.52
N ARG A 80 1.86 -8.60 4.69
CA ARG A 80 2.99 -9.54 4.80
C ARG A 80 3.76 -9.26 6.09
N ILE A 81 4.36 -10.29 6.67
CA ILE A 81 5.24 -10.14 7.82
C ILE A 81 6.58 -9.58 7.33
N SER A 82 6.76 -8.28 7.50
CA SER A 82 7.98 -7.58 7.06
C SER A 82 8.19 -6.29 7.87
N TYR A 83 9.46 -5.89 7.99
CA TYR A 83 9.85 -4.77 8.86
C TYR A 83 9.17 -3.45 8.48
N GLU A 84 8.99 -3.20 7.17
CA GLU A 84 8.35 -1.98 6.68
C GLU A 84 6.87 -1.84 7.07
N LYS A 85 6.23 -2.91 7.54
CA LYS A 85 4.84 -2.89 8.01
C LYS A 85 4.68 -2.47 9.46
N ASN A 86 5.78 -2.43 10.21
CA ASN A 86 5.82 -1.90 11.58
C ASN A 86 4.72 -2.49 12.49
N ILE A 87 4.46 -3.80 12.37
CA ILE A 87 3.37 -4.50 13.08
C ILE A 87 3.50 -4.35 14.60
N GLN A 88 4.74 -4.29 15.10
CA GLN A 88 5.05 -4.06 16.51
C GLN A 88 4.38 -2.80 17.07
N ALA A 89 4.29 -1.71 16.30
CA ALA A 89 3.69 -0.46 16.79
C ALA A 89 2.16 -0.52 16.95
N VAL A 90 1.52 -1.61 16.51
CA VAL A 90 0.09 -1.87 16.74
C VAL A 90 -0.10 -2.77 17.97
N LEU A 91 0.94 -3.50 18.39
CA LEU A 91 0.91 -4.43 19.51
C LEU A 91 1.48 -3.84 20.81
N ASP A 92 2.44 -2.92 20.67
CA ASP A 92 3.10 -2.18 21.77
C ASP A 92 2.29 -0.96 22.22
#